data_AF-A0A9X2BGV7-F1
#
_entry.id   AF-A0A9X2BGV7-F1
#
_cell.length_a   1.000
_cell.length_b   1.000
_cell.length_c   1.000
_cell.angle_alpha   90.00
_cell.angle_beta   90.00
_cell.angle_gamma   90.00
#
_symmetry.space_group_name_H-M   'P 1'
#
loop_
_entity.id
_entity.type
_entity.pdbx_description
1 polymer ?
#
loop_
_entity_poly.entity_id
_entity_poly.type
_entity_poly.pdbx_seq_one_letter_code
_entity_poly.pdbx_strand_id
1 'polypeptide(L)'
;MEINSALLRSVNQKLQSICKNKEWKELRSLDLKIRQILTVINEQPRAAQRLKHDLIALKESHSQAIALCDEEKQRIGRVLASLHNQREGASEYSQVERASA
;
A
#
# COMPACT_ATOMS: atom_id res chain seq x y z
N MET A 1 -4.65 -25.29 1.80
CA MET A 1 -5.32 -24.10 2.39
C MET A 1 -6.77 -24.11 1.90
N GLU A 2 -7.73 -24.20 2.81
CA GLU A 2 -9.15 -24.12 2.42
C GLU A 2 -9.55 -22.65 2.27
N ILE A 3 -10.02 -22.26 1.08
CA ILE A 3 -10.47 -20.90 0.80
C ILE A 3 -11.98 -20.81 1.05
N ASN A 4 -12.37 -19.93 1.98
CA ASN A 4 -13.77 -19.69 2.33
C ASN A 4 -14.05 -18.20 2.56
N SER A 5 -15.32 -17.86 2.75
CA SER A 5 -15.76 -16.47 2.97
C SER A 5 -15.12 -15.82 4.20
N ALA A 6 -14.90 -16.57 5.29
CA ALA A 6 -14.29 -16.03 6.50
C ALA A 6 -12.85 -15.57 6.23
N LEU A 7 -12.07 -16.37 5.50
CA LEU A 7 -10.72 -16.00 5.08
C LEU A 7 -10.72 -14.76 4.19
N LEU A 8 -11.59 -14.69 3.18
CA LEU A 8 -11.66 -13.53 2.28
C LEU A 8 -12.06 -12.25 3.01
N ARG A 9 -13.04 -12.32 3.92
CA ARG A 9 -13.43 -11.17 4.76
C ARG A 9 -12.30 -10.72 5.68
N SER A 10 -11.59 -11.66 6.31
CA SER A 10 -10.44 -11.34 7.16
C SER A 10 -9.31 -10.67 6.38
N VAL A 11 -9.00 -11.18 5.19
CA VAL A 11 -8.01 -10.57 4.29
C VAL A 11 -8.44 -9.16 3.87
N ASN A 12 -9.73 -8.98 3.53
CA ASN A 12 -10.27 -7.68 3.16
C ASN A 12 -10.19 -6.66 4.32
N GLN A 13 -10.56 -7.06 5.53
CA GLN A 13 -10.43 -6.24 6.73
C GLN A 13 -8.98 -5.87 7.02
N LYS A 14 -8.06 -6.83 6.87
CA LYS A 14 -6.62 -6.56 7.06
C LYS A 14 -6.11 -5.57 6.02
N LEU A 15 -6.54 -5.68 4.76
CA LEU A 15 -6.18 -4.73 3.70
C LEU A 15 -6.61 -3.31 4.05
N GLN A 16 -7.87 -3.15 4.44
CA GLN A 16 -8.41 -1.86 4.86
C GLN A 16 -7.67 -1.28 6.08
N SER A 17 -7.34 -2.11 7.08
CA SER A 17 -6.58 -1.69 8.27
C SER A 17 -5.17 -1.23 7.92
N ILE A 18 -4.43 -2.00 7.12
CA ILE A 18 -3.08 -1.65 6.67
C ILE A 18 -3.09 -0.29 5.96
N CYS A 19 -4.04 -0.08 5.05
CA CYS A 19 -4.17 1.17 4.33
C CYS A 19 -4.52 2.34 5.27
N LYS A 20 -5.45 2.14 6.21
CA LYS A 20 -5.82 3.14 7.22
C LYS A 20 -4.64 3.55 8.10
N ASN A 21 -3.83 2.58 8.50
CA ASN A 21 -2.68 2.78 9.38
C ASN A 21 -1.39 3.13 8.62
N LYS A 22 -1.42 3.20 7.29
CA LYS A 22 -0.26 3.46 6.43
C LYS A 22 0.89 2.45 6.62
N GLU A 23 0.55 1.19 6.90
CA GLU A 23 1.51 0.10 7.12
C GLU A 23 2.05 -0.46 5.78
N TRP A 24 2.64 0.39 4.95
CA TRP A 24 2.98 0.06 3.55
C TRP A 24 3.90 -1.15 3.38
N LYS A 25 4.74 -1.44 4.38
CA LYS A 25 5.57 -2.66 4.40
C LYS A 25 4.71 -3.92 4.50
N GLU A 26 3.66 -3.91 5.31
CA GLU A 26 2.73 -5.03 5.43
C GLU A 26 1.85 -5.21 4.19
N LEU A 27 1.54 -4.11 3.50
CA LEU A 27 0.70 -4.13 2.29
C LEU A 27 1.26 -5.08 1.22
N ARG A 28 2.59 -5.08 1.02
CA ARG A 28 3.23 -5.98 0.05
C ARG A 28 3.07 -7.46 0.42
N SER A 29 3.19 -7.79 1.70
CA SER A 29 2.99 -9.17 2.18
C SER A 29 1.55 -9.62 1.94
N LEU A 30 0.59 -8.73 2.24
CA LEU A 30 -0.83 -9.03 2.05
C LEU A 30 -1.21 -9.16 0.57
N ASP A 31 -0.67 -8.32 -0.31
CA ASP A 31 -0.87 -8.39 -1.76
C ASP A 31 -0.42 -9.76 -2.33
N LEU A 32 0.76 -10.23 -1.92
CA LEU A 32 1.25 -11.56 -2.30
C LEU A 32 0.32 -12.68 -1.80
N LYS A 33 -0.22 -12.56 -0.58
CA LYS A 33 -1.20 -13.52 -0.04
C LYS A 33 -2.51 -13.48 -0.82
N ILE A 34 -3.01 -12.30 -1.19
CA ILE A 34 -4.20 -12.14 -2.04
C ILE A 34 -3.97 -12.84 -3.38
N ARG A 35 -2.82 -12.64 -4.02
CA ARG A 35 -2.46 -13.33 -5.27
C ARG A 35 -2.54 -14.85 -5.12
N GLN A 36 -1.94 -15.41 -4.07
CA GLN A 36 -1.97 -16.86 -3.82
C GLN A 36 -3.41 -17.37 -3.65
N ILE A 37 -4.24 -16.66 -2.89
CA ILE A 37 -5.66 -17.00 -2.70
C ILE A 37 -6.40 -16.99 -4.04
N LEU A 38 -6.22 -15.94 -4.85
CA LEU A 38 -6.89 -15.80 -6.15
C LEU A 38 -6.45 -16.88 -7.13
N THR A 39 -5.17 -17.27 -7.14
CA THR A 39 -4.68 -18.39 -7.95
C THR A 39 -5.40 -19.69 -7.60
N VAL A 40 -5.52 -20.01 -6.30
CA VAL A 40 -6.23 -21.23 -5.85
C VAL A 40 -7.72 -21.19 -6.21
N ILE A 41 -8.37 -20.03 -6.10
CA ILE A 41 -9.79 -19.87 -6.47
C ILE A 41 -9.98 -20.06 -7.98
N ASN A 42 -9.04 -19.56 -8.81
CA ASN A 42 -9.14 -19.65 -10.26
C ASN A 42 -9.14 -21.11 -10.76
N GLU A 43 -8.51 -22.01 -10.02
CA GLU A 43 -8.51 -23.46 -10.28
C GLU A 43 -9.81 -24.16 -9.81
N GLN A 44 -10.70 -23.44 -9.12
CA GLN A 44 -11.91 -23.98 -8.48
C GLN A 44 -13.18 -23.20 -8.86
N PRO A 45 -13.79 -23.44 -10.04
CA PRO A 45 -14.94 -22.68 -10.55
C PRO A 45 -16.14 -22.64 -9.59
N ARG A 46 -16.41 -23.75 -8.89
CA ARG A 46 -17.49 -23.81 -7.88
C ARG A 46 -17.20 -22.92 -6.67
N ALA A 47 -15.94 -22.82 -6.24
CA ALA A 47 -15.55 -21.93 -5.16
C ALA A 47 -15.65 -20.46 -5.59
N ALA A 48 -15.18 -20.14 -6.80
CA ALA A 48 -15.29 -18.79 -7.37
C ALA A 48 -16.75 -18.30 -7.40
N GLN A 49 -17.70 -19.16 -7.82
CA GLN A 49 -19.12 -18.81 -7.84
C GLN A 49 -19.68 -18.57 -6.43
N ARG A 50 -19.36 -19.45 -5.46
CA ARG A 50 -19.83 -19.31 -4.07
C ARG A 50 -19.26 -18.07 -3.38
N LEU A 51 -18.03 -17.70 -3.70
CA LEU A 51 -17.29 -16.61 -3.05
C LEU A 51 -17.39 -15.28 -3.81
N LYS A 52 -18.23 -15.20 -4.86
CA LYS A 52 -18.32 -14.06 -5.77
C LYS A 52 -18.49 -12.72 -5.04
N HIS A 53 -19.36 -12.67 -4.02
CA HIS A 53 -19.62 -11.43 -3.28
C HIS A 53 -18.39 -10.96 -2.50
N ASP A 54 -17.73 -11.87 -1.78
CA ASP A 54 -16.51 -11.54 -1.02
C ASP A 54 -15.35 -11.14 -1.95
N LEU A 55 -15.27 -11.74 -3.15
CA LEU A 55 -14.28 -11.39 -4.16
C LEU A 55 -14.48 -9.99 -4.75
N ILE A 56 -15.74 -9.57 -4.94
CA ILE A 56 -16.06 -8.21 -5.39
C ILE A 56 -15.62 -7.21 -4.32
N ALA A 57 -16.00 -7.43 -3.05
CA ALA A 57 -15.62 -6.55 -1.95
C ALA A 57 -14.09 -6.45 -1.76
N LEU A 58 -13.38 -7.57 -1.92
CA LEU A 58 -11.92 -7.59 -1.89
C LEU A 58 -11.32 -6.80 -3.06
N LYS A 59 -11.86 -6.94 -4.27
CA LYS A 59 -11.42 -6.18 -5.44
C LYS A 59 -11.59 -4.67 -5.24
N GLU A 60 -12.74 -4.24 -4.72
CA GLU A 60 -13.01 -2.82 -4.44
C GLU A 60 -12.01 -2.25 -3.45
N SER A 61 -11.76 -2.96 -2.34
CA SER A 61 -10.79 -2.53 -1.33
C SER A 61 -9.36 -2.52 -1.88
N HIS A 62 -9.02 -3.44 -2.79
CA HIS A 62 -7.74 -3.44 -3.47
C HIS A 62 -7.56 -2.23 -4.40
N SER A 63 -8.59 -1.87 -5.18
CA SER A 63 -8.56 -0.65 -5.99
C SER A 63 -8.36 0.60 -5.12
N GLN A 64 -9.01 0.66 -3.95
CA GLN A 64 -8.81 1.77 -3.01
C GLN A 64 -7.39 1.78 -2.43
N ALA A 65 -6.82 0.61 -2.12
CA ALA A 65 -5.44 0.50 -1.65
C ALA A 65 -4.44 1.05 -2.67
N ILE A 66 -4.65 0.80 -3.97
CA ILE A 66 -3.81 1.33 -5.06
C ILE A 66 -3.89 2.86 -5.10
N ALA A 67 -5.10 3.43 -5.04
CA ALA A 67 -5.29 4.87 -5.01
C ALA A 67 -4.56 5.53 -3.83
N LEU A 68 -4.65 4.93 -2.64
CA LEU A 68 -3.95 5.41 -1.44
C LEU A 68 -2.43 5.32 -1.57
N CYS A 69 -1.91 4.29 -2.24
CA CYS A 69 -0.47 4.20 -2.54
C CYS A 69 -0.01 5.34 -3.45
N ASP A 70 -0.80 5.68 -4.47
CA ASP A 70 -0.50 6.79 -5.38
C ASP A 70 -0.53 8.14 -4.65
N GLU A 71 -1.52 8.37 -3.79
CA GLU A 71 -1.60 9.57 -2.96
C GLU A 71 -0.36 9.72 -2.06
N GLU A 72 0.05 8.64 -1.40
CA GLU A 72 1.20 8.65 -0.50
C GLU A 72 2.52 8.85 -1.28
N LYS A 73 2.66 8.24 -2.47
CA LYS A 73 3.79 8.47 -3.38
C LYS A 73 3.89 9.95 -3.74
N GLN A 74 2.78 10.60 -4.08
CA GLN A 74 2.75 12.04 -4.39
C GLN A 74 3.09 12.89 -3.16
N ARG A 75 2.58 12.53 -1.98
CA ARG A 75 2.89 13.21 -0.71
C ARG A 75 4.39 13.17 -0.41
N ILE A 76 5.01 12.00 -0.49
CA ILE A 76 6.45 11.81 -0.27
C ILE A 76 7.24 12.61 -1.30
N GLY A 77 6.86 12.56 -2.58
CA GLY A 77 7.51 13.35 -3.64
C GLY A 77 7.53 14.85 -3.33
N ARG A 78 6.40 15.42 -2.89
CA ARG A 78 6.33 16.84 -2.47
C ARG A 78 7.22 17.15 -1.28
N VAL A 79 7.26 16.27 -0.27
CA VAL A 79 8.11 16.45 0.91
C VAL A 79 9.59 16.45 0.52
N LEU A 80 10.01 15.49 -0.31
CA LEU A 80 11.40 15.43 -0.78
C LEU A 80 11.80 16.66 -1.60
N ALA A 81 10.91 17.15 -2.47
CA ALA A 81 11.16 18.38 -3.22
C ALA A 81 11.29 19.61 -2.30
N SER A 82 10.44 19.72 -1.27
CA SER A 82 10.53 20.81 -0.29
C SER A 82 11.87 20.79 0.47
N LEU A 83 12.26 19.63 0.99
CA LEU A 83 13.53 19.46 1.71
C LEU A 83 14.72 19.77 0.79
N HIS A 84 14.65 19.32 -0.47
CA HIS A 84 15.69 19.60 -1.46
C HIS A 84 15.79 21.09 -1.81
N ASN A 85 14.70 21.86 -1.77
CA ASN A 85 14.73 23.29 -2.12
C ASN A 85 15.18 24.17 -0.95
N GLN A 86 14.79 23.82 0.28
CA GLN A 86 15.11 24.62 1.47
C GLN A 86 16.61 24.63 1.77
N ARG A 87 17.28 23.46 1.67
CA ARG A 87 18.75 23.27 1.88
C ARG A 87 19.37 24.13 2.97
N GLU A 88 18.66 24.38 4.06
CA GLU A 88 19.03 25.40 5.07
C GLU A 88 20.43 25.14 5.63
N GLY A 89 20.78 23.87 5.89
CA GLY A 89 22.14 23.54 6.32
C GLY A 89 23.22 23.85 5.27
N ALA A 90 22.95 23.66 3.98
CA ALA A 90 23.91 23.96 2.92
C ALA A 90 24.16 25.47 2.76
N SER A 91 23.12 26.29 2.97
CA SER A 91 23.30 27.74 2.97
C SER A 91 24.13 28.20 4.17
N GLU A 92 23.99 27.57 5.34
CA GLU A 92 24.80 27.88 6.52
C GLU A 92 26.27 27.48 6.33
N TYR A 93 26.55 26.30 5.78
CA TYR A 93 27.94 25.90 5.44
C TYR A 93 28.62 26.95 4.54
N SER A 94 27.90 27.45 3.54
CA SER A 94 28.42 28.47 2.60
C SER A 94 28.74 29.82 3.28
N GLN A 95 28.11 30.12 4.43
CA GLN A 95 28.39 31.32 5.21
C GLN A 95 29.63 31.13 6.09
N VAL A 96 29.73 29.97 6.76
CA VAL A 96 30.90 29.61 7.59
C VAL A 96 32.17 29.56 6.75
N GLU A 97 32.12 28.95 5.56
CA GLU A 97 33.27 28.88 4.63
C GLU A 97 33.72 30.28 4.20
N ARG A 98 32.78 31.20 3.92
CA ARG A 98 33.10 32.60 3.60
C ARG A 98 33.69 33.37 4.77
N ALA A 99 33.23 33.12 5.99
CA ALA A 99 33.74 33.77 7.19
C ALA A 99 35.11 33.23 7.64
N SER A 100 35.50 32.04 7.16
CA SER A 100 36.75 31.36 7.53
C SER A 100 37.86 31.53 6.48
N ALA A 101 37.59 32.23 5.37
CA ALA A 101 38.53 32.56 4.30
C ALA A 101 39.10 33.97 4.48
#